data_AF-A0A0G0P824-F1
#
_entry.id   AF-A0A0G0P824-F1
#
_cell.length_a   1.000
_cell.length_b   1.000
_cell.length_c   1.000
_cell.angle_alpha   90.00
_cell.angle_beta   90.00
_cell.angle_gamma   90.00
#
_symmetry.space_group_name_H-M   'P 1'
#
loop_
_entity.id
_entity.type
_entity.pdbx_description
1 polymer ?
#
loop_
_entity_poly.entity_id
_entity_poly.type
_entity_poly.pdbx_seq_one_letter_code
_entity_poly.pdbx_strand_id
1 'polypeptide(L)'
;MPRYSRTSSSKRKTSNVKQYLEKTKYYPVSPATSYAVMYLNNYKRRALDLGCGALRDSKYFFNCGFTVDAIDKQPQVKKYTEFFKYRPKGLFNIIVADYNKYNFGKNKYILINAQNTLSFNREVDVSKIIEKIYNALKKGGYFSGNLFGPKDTWVKERDEKMSFYTLKKVKKLISKFKIRKIWEYDEDGETANGEKKHWHIINFVAQKSSKNNQIRTNNALIG
;
A
#
# COMPACT_ATOMS: atom_id res chain seq x y z
N MET A 1 -12.41 11.79 45.47
CA MET A 1 -11.58 11.58 44.25
C MET A 1 -12.37 10.79 43.22
N PRO A 2 -12.91 11.38 42.15
CA PRO A 2 -13.62 10.62 41.14
C PRO A 2 -12.64 10.07 40.09
N ARG A 3 -12.73 8.75 39.88
CA ARG A 3 -12.02 8.00 38.84
C ARG A 3 -12.51 8.45 37.47
N TYR A 4 -11.62 8.99 36.63
CA TYR A 4 -11.91 9.24 35.22
C TYR A 4 -11.98 7.92 34.45
N SER A 5 -13.18 7.61 33.96
CA SER A 5 -13.49 6.46 33.10
C SER A 5 -12.85 6.61 31.72
N ARG A 6 -12.13 5.57 31.29
CA ARG A 6 -11.61 5.37 29.92
C ARG A 6 -12.77 5.13 28.93
N THR A 7 -13.27 6.15 28.23
CA THR A 7 -14.23 5.92 27.11
C THR A 7 -14.13 6.89 25.92
N SER A 8 -13.09 7.73 25.79
CA SER A 8 -13.03 8.77 24.73
C SER A 8 -12.20 8.42 23.47
N SER A 9 -11.41 7.34 23.46
CA SER A 9 -10.44 7.08 22.37
C SER A 9 -11.01 6.37 21.13
N SER A 10 -12.10 5.59 21.25
CA SER A 10 -12.66 4.81 20.13
C SER A 10 -13.57 5.63 19.19
N LYS A 11 -14.31 6.60 19.73
CA LYS A 11 -15.19 7.50 18.94
C LYS A 11 -14.38 8.53 18.12
N ARG A 12 -13.23 9.01 18.63
CA ARG A 12 -12.31 9.90 17.89
C ARG A 12 -11.61 9.22 16.71
N LYS A 13 -11.24 7.93 16.82
CA LYS A 13 -10.58 7.18 15.74
C LYS A 13 -11.54 6.83 14.58
N THR A 14 -12.84 6.67 14.85
CA THR A 14 -13.84 6.30 13.83
C THR A 14 -14.39 7.50 13.03
N SER A 15 -14.48 8.70 13.62
CA SER A 15 -14.83 9.93 12.88
C SER A 15 -13.75 10.32 11.87
N ASN A 16 -12.48 10.14 12.24
CA ASN A 16 -11.32 10.49 11.42
C ASN A 16 -11.24 9.64 10.13
N VAL A 17 -11.49 8.33 10.21
CA VAL A 17 -11.45 7.45 9.03
C VAL A 17 -12.55 7.80 8.02
N LYS A 18 -13.79 8.04 8.46
CA LYS A 18 -14.87 8.41 7.53
C LYS A 18 -14.57 9.71 6.80
N GLN A 19 -14.08 10.72 7.53
CA GLN A 19 -13.69 12.00 6.95
C GLN A 19 -12.55 11.86 5.94
N TYR A 20 -11.51 11.08 6.29
CA TYR A 20 -10.41 10.77 5.37
C TYR A 20 -10.91 10.14 4.07
N LEU A 21 -11.79 9.13 4.17
CA LEU A 21 -12.32 8.43 2.98
C LEU A 21 -13.14 9.37 2.09
N GLU A 22 -13.97 10.24 2.68
CA GLU A 22 -14.75 11.21 1.90
C GLU A 22 -13.87 12.24 1.19
N LYS A 23 -12.81 12.73 1.85
CA LYS A 23 -11.91 13.73 1.26
C LYS A 23 -11.00 13.15 0.18
N THR A 24 -10.56 11.90 0.34
CA THR A 24 -9.57 11.28 -0.58
C THR A 24 -10.18 10.55 -1.78
N LYS A 25 -11.50 10.39 -1.84
CA LYS A 25 -12.18 9.62 -2.92
C LYS A 25 -11.98 10.15 -4.34
N TYR A 26 -11.59 11.42 -4.49
CA TYR A 26 -11.31 12.08 -5.77
C TYR A 26 -9.85 12.49 -5.95
N TYR A 27 -8.96 12.13 -5.02
CA TYR A 27 -7.54 12.46 -5.17
C TYR A 27 -6.96 11.74 -6.39
N PRO A 28 -5.91 12.29 -7.02
CA PRO A 28 -5.18 11.57 -8.06
C PRO A 28 -4.49 10.33 -7.48
N VAL A 29 -4.29 9.31 -8.33
CA VAL A 29 -3.50 8.14 -7.97
C VAL A 29 -2.05 8.53 -7.68
N SER A 30 -1.37 7.75 -6.84
CA SER A 30 0.03 8.04 -6.54
C SER A 30 0.91 7.85 -7.79
N PRO A 31 1.99 8.63 -7.97
CA PRO A 31 2.94 8.40 -9.06
C PRO A 31 3.51 6.97 -9.06
N ALA A 32 3.71 6.36 -7.89
CA ALA A 32 4.18 4.98 -7.76
C ALA A 32 3.20 3.97 -8.37
N THR A 33 1.90 4.16 -8.12
CA THR A 33 0.83 3.38 -8.72
C THR A 33 0.87 3.48 -10.25
N SER A 34 0.97 4.69 -10.79
CA SER A 34 1.05 4.92 -12.24
C SER A 34 2.28 4.26 -12.86
N TYR A 35 3.47 4.45 -12.27
CA TYR A 35 4.70 3.81 -12.76
C TYR A 35 4.62 2.28 -12.78
N ALA A 36 4.01 1.68 -11.76
CA ALA A 36 3.86 0.23 -11.70
C ALA A 36 2.96 -0.31 -12.83
N VAL A 37 1.90 0.42 -13.20
CA VAL A 37 1.07 0.08 -14.37
C VAL A 37 1.83 0.31 -15.67
N MET A 38 2.55 1.42 -15.81
CA MET A 38 3.35 1.72 -17.02
C MET A 38 4.43 0.67 -17.30
N TYR A 39 5.02 0.07 -16.25
CA TYR A 39 6.00 -1.00 -16.42
C TYR A 39 5.39 -2.35 -16.82
N LEU A 40 4.07 -2.49 -16.82
CA LEU A 40 3.37 -3.69 -17.26
C LEU A 40 2.98 -3.55 -18.73
N ASN A 41 3.48 -4.44 -19.58
CA ASN A 41 3.15 -4.46 -21.01
C ASN A 41 1.85 -5.23 -21.34
N ASN A 42 1.02 -5.61 -20.35
CA ASN A 42 -0.19 -6.42 -20.60
C ASN A 42 -1.27 -6.25 -19.52
N TYR A 43 -2.50 -5.98 -19.95
CA TYR A 43 -3.58 -5.42 -19.13
C TYR A 43 -4.69 -6.40 -18.73
N LYS A 44 -4.75 -7.62 -19.28
CA LYS A 44 -5.73 -8.65 -18.86
C LYS A 44 -5.23 -9.52 -17.71
N ARG A 45 -4.92 -8.91 -16.56
CA ARG A 45 -4.37 -9.61 -15.39
C ARG A 45 -5.01 -9.11 -14.10
N ARG A 46 -4.76 -9.83 -13.00
CA ARG A 46 -5.35 -9.52 -11.69
C ARG A 46 -4.43 -8.62 -10.87
N ALA A 47 -4.98 -7.55 -10.30
CA ALA A 47 -4.31 -6.64 -9.36
C ALA A 47 -4.91 -6.76 -7.95
N LEU A 48 -4.10 -6.49 -6.94
CA LEU A 48 -4.53 -6.36 -5.54
C LEU A 48 -4.27 -4.94 -5.05
N ASP A 49 -5.32 -4.28 -4.54
CA ASP A 49 -5.22 -3.00 -3.83
C ASP A 49 -5.34 -3.25 -2.32
N LEU A 50 -4.23 -3.07 -1.59
CA LEU A 50 -4.09 -3.42 -0.17
C LEU A 50 -4.22 -2.17 0.72
N GLY A 51 -5.23 -2.15 1.58
CA GLY A 51 -5.65 -0.93 2.28
C GLY A 51 -6.34 0.03 1.31
N CYS A 52 -7.30 -0.48 0.55
CA CYS A 52 -7.84 0.18 -0.65
C CYS A 52 -8.62 1.48 -0.37
N GLY A 53 -8.97 1.77 0.89
CA GLY A 53 -9.63 3.01 1.29
C GLY A 53 -10.86 3.34 0.43
N ALA A 54 -10.92 4.56 -0.11
CA ALA A 54 -12.03 5.03 -0.94
C ALA A 54 -12.00 4.51 -2.39
N LEU A 55 -11.22 3.44 -2.65
CA LEU A 55 -11.11 2.72 -3.92
C LEU A 55 -10.52 3.55 -5.07
N ARG A 56 -9.72 4.57 -4.75
CA ARG A 56 -9.06 5.40 -5.76
C ARG A 56 -8.17 4.57 -6.70
N ASP A 57 -7.21 3.84 -6.14
CA ASP A 57 -6.25 3.06 -6.93
C ASP A 57 -6.96 1.85 -7.58
N SER A 58 -7.91 1.22 -6.88
CA SER A 58 -8.80 0.19 -7.42
C SER A 58 -9.56 0.63 -8.68
N LYS A 59 -10.15 1.83 -8.70
CA LYS A 59 -10.85 2.37 -9.88
C LYS A 59 -9.88 2.61 -11.04
N TYR A 60 -8.69 3.11 -10.75
CA TYR A 60 -7.65 3.28 -11.76
C TYR A 60 -7.22 1.94 -12.38
N PHE A 61 -6.92 0.93 -11.57
CA PHE A 61 -6.61 -0.41 -12.08
C PHE A 61 -7.75 -0.98 -12.92
N PHE A 62 -9.00 -0.80 -12.48
CA PHE A 62 -10.15 -1.26 -13.26
C PHE A 62 -10.22 -0.60 -14.64
N ASN A 63 -10.02 0.72 -14.71
CA ASN A 63 -9.99 1.46 -15.98
C ASN A 63 -8.79 1.09 -16.86
N CYS A 64 -7.69 0.64 -16.27
CA CYS A 64 -6.56 0.05 -17.00
C CYS A 64 -6.79 -1.42 -17.42
N GLY A 65 -7.99 -1.99 -17.21
CA GLY A 65 -8.38 -3.31 -17.71
C GLY A 65 -8.09 -4.50 -16.77
N PHE A 66 -7.64 -4.24 -15.53
CA PHE A 66 -7.35 -5.30 -14.57
C PHE A 66 -8.64 -5.92 -13.97
N THR A 67 -8.57 -7.21 -13.62
CA THR A 67 -9.45 -7.75 -12.56
C THR A 67 -8.91 -7.29 -11.21
N VAL A 68 -9.72 -6.67 -10.37
CA VAL A 68 -9.26 -6.03 -9.13
C VAL A 68 -9.83 -6.74 -7.91
N ASP A 69 -8.94 -7.24 -7.06
CA ASP A 69 -9.27 -7.55 -5.66
C ASP A 69 -8.86 -6.33 -4.81
N ALA A 70 -9.74 -5.83 -3.95
CA ALA A 70 -9.50 -4.70 -3.07
C ALA A 70 -9.74 -5.12 -1.62
N ILE A 71 -8.75 -4.93 -0.73
CA ILE A 71 -8.84 -5.35 0.68
C ILE A 71 -8.71 -4.13 1.59
N ASP A 72 -9.63 -3.98 2.53
CA ASP A 72 -9.50 -3.05 3.66
C ASP A 72 -10.11 -3.64 4.93
N LYS A 73 -9.61 -3.24 6.10
CA LYS A 73 -10.18 -3.67 7.38
C LYS A 73 -11.47 -2.91 7.72
N GLN A 74 -11.68 -1.75 7.11
CA GLN A 74 -12.79 -0.86 7.44
C GLN A 74 -14.04 -1.24 6.62
N PRO A 75 -15.16 -1.63 7.25
CA PRO A 75 -16.39 -1.98 6.52
C PRO A 75 -16.98 -0.82 5.70
N GLN A 76 -16.66 0.44 6.07
CA GLN A 76 -17.12 1.66 5.41
C GLN A 76 -16.70 1.74 3.95
N VAL A 77 -15.61 1.07 3.54
CA VAL A 77 -15.11 1.12 2.16
C VAL A 77 -16.12 0.58 1.14
N LYS A 78 -17.05 -0.29 1.57
CA LYS A 78 -18.11 -0.83 0.71
C LYS A 78 -18.98 0.26 0.07
N LYS A 79 -19.12 1.43 0.72
CA LYS A 79 -19.89 2.56 0.19
C LYS A 79 -19.31 3.15 -1.09
N TYR A 80 -18.02 2.98 -1.35
CA TYR A 80 -17.36 3.55 -2.54
C TYR A 80 -17.41 2.61 -3.76
N THR A 81 -18.14 1.50 -3.67
CA THR A 81 -18.22 0.48 -4.72
C THR A 81 -19.23 0.77 -5.83
N GLU A 82 -20.01 1.86 -5.72
CA GLU A 82 -21.04 2.23 -6.71
C GLU A 82 -20.47 2.32 -8.13
N PHE A 83 -19.23 2.78 -8.28
CA PHE A 83 -18.51 2.82 -9.55
C PHE A 83 -18.50 1.47 -10.29
N PHE A 84 -18.50 0.35 -9.57
CA PHE A 84 -18.43 -1.01 -10.10
C PHE A 84 -19.79 -1.67 -10.30
N LYS A 85 -20.89 -1.08 -9.79
CA LYS A 85 -22.22 -1.70 -9.74
C LYS A 85 -22.75 -2.15 -11.11
N TYR A 86 -22.50 -1.33 -12.13
CA TYR A 86 -22.94 -1.58 -13.51
C TYR A 86 -21.82 -2.12 -14.41
N ARG A 87 -20.72 -2.60 -13.82
CA ARG A 87 -19.59 -3.19 -14.56
C ARG A 87 -19.71 -4.72 -14.61
N PRO A 88 -19.04 -5.41 -15.55
CA PRO A 88 -19.13 -6.86 -15.65
C PRO A 88 -18.80 -7.55 -14.32
N LYS A 89 -19.67 -8.49 -13.93
CA LYS A 89 -19.49 -9.27 -12.69
C LYS A 89 -18.17 -10.03 -12.73
N GLY A 90 -17.51 -10.16 -11.57
CA GLY A 90 -16.26 -10.89 -11.41
C GLY A 90 -14.99 -10.11 -11.77
N LEU A 91 -15.09 -8.89 -12.31
CA LEU A 91 -13.94 -8.03 -12.58
C LEU A 91 -13.50 -7.18 -11.39
N PHE A 92 -14.37 -7.01 -10.38
CA PHE A 92 -14.05 -6.32 -9.14
C PHE A 92 -14.57 -7.13 -7.94
N ASN A 93 -13.76 -7.18 -6.88
CA ASN A 93 -14.11 -7.82 -5.62
C ASN A 93 -13.63 -6.96 -4.45
N ILE A 94 -14.54 -6.63 -3.54
CA ILE A 94 -14.23 -5.94 -2.29
C ILE A 94 -14.21 -6.95 -1.14
N ILE A 95 -13.12 -6.95 -0.38
CA ILE A 95 -12.89 -7.84 0.75
C ILE A 95 -12.71 -6.98 2.00
N VAL A 96 -13.66 -7.07 2.93
CA VAL A 96 -13.53 -6.42 4.24
C VAL A 96 -12.85 -7.40 5.19
N ALA A 97 -11.54 -7.23 5.39
CA ALA A 97 -10.73 -8.11 6.22
C ALA A 97 -9.48 -7.40 6.75
N ASP A 98 -8.98 -7.85 7.91
CA ASP A 98 -7.64 -7.51 8.36
C ASP A 98 -6.62 -8.19 7.45
N TYR A 99 -5.94 -7.40 6.62
CA TYR A 99 -4.93 -7.91 5.69
C TYR A 99 -3.72 -8.52 6.38
N ASN A 100 -3.48 -8.27 7.67
CA ASN A 100 -2.46 -8.98 8.43
C ASN A 100 -2.77 -10.49 8.48
N LYS A 101 -4.05 -10.84 8.62
CA LYS A 101 -4.54 -12.22 8.76
C LYS A 101 -5.01 -12.83 7.45
N TYR A 102 -5.44 -12.01 6.49
CA TYR A 102 -6.01 -12.49 5.23
C TYR A 102 -4.98 -13.19 4.32
N ASN A 103 -5.32 -14.35 3.75
CA ASN A 103 -4.43 -15.08 2.85
C ASN A 103 -4.52 -14.52 1.41
N PHE A 104 -3.41 -14.00 0.88
CA PHE A 104 -3.36 -13.45 -0.48
C PHE A 104 -3.30 -14.53 -1.57
N GLY A 105 -3.06 -15.80 -1.21
CA GLY A 105 -2.80 -16.89 -2.15
C GLY A 105 -1.36 -16.86 -2.69
N LYS A 106 -1.07 -17.70 -3.69
CA LYS A 106 0.24 -17.81 -4.34
C LYS A 106 0.13 -17.52 -5.83
N ASN A 107 1.10 -16.78 -6.40
CA ASN A 107 1.20 -16.49 -7.84
C ASN A 107 -0.13 -16.05 -8.48
N LYS A 108 -0.90 -15.21 -7.77
CA LYS A 108 -2.25 -14.79 -8.16
C LYS A 108 -2.24 -13.46 -8.89
N TYR A 109 -1.45 -12.50 -8.43
CA TYR A 109 -1.50 -11.12 -8.89
C TYR A 109 -0.32 -10.76 -9.78
N ILE A 110 -0.54 -9.92 -10.81
CA ILE A 110 0.58 -9.29 -11.54
C ILE A 110 0.99 -7.96 -10.92
N LEU A 111 0.10 -7.32 -10.16
CA LEU A 111 0.32 -6.06 -9.48
C LEU A 111 -0.26 -6.14 -8.07
N ILE A 112 0.51 -5.72 -7.08
CA ILE A 112 0.02 -5.46 -5.73
C ILE A 112 0.41 -4.04 -5.34
N ASN A 113 -0.56 -3.25 -4.88
CA ASN A 113 -0.41 -1.85 -4.48
C ASN A 113 -0.72 -1.70 -2.99
N ALA A 114 0.07 -0.90 -2.27
CA ALA A 114 -0.13 -0.64 -0.84
C ALA A 114 0.27 0.81 -0.47
N GLN A 115 -0.41 1.80 -1.03
CA GLN A 115 -0.13 3.21 -0.78
C GLN A 115 -0.71 3.67 0.56
N ASN A 116 0.12 4.31 1.39
CA ASN A 116 -0.26 4.82 2.72
C ASN A 116 -0.92 3.74 3.59
N THR A 117 -0.50 2.49 3.46
CA THR A 117 -1.09 1.35 4.17
C THR A 117 -0.13 0.75 5.19
N LEU A 118 1.10 0.47 4.78
CA LEU A 118 2.00 -0.42 5.51
C LEU A 118 2.52 0.20 6.81
N SER A 119 2.88 1.49 6.81
CA SER A 119 3.39 2.19 8.00
C SER A 119 2.39 2.35 9.15
N PHE A 120 1.13 1.98 8.95
CA PHE A 120 0.13 1.85 10.02
C PHE A 120 0.14 0.46 10.71
N ASN A 121 1.21 -0.32 10.52
CA ASN A 121 1.46 -1.59 11.17
C ASN A 121 2.83 -1.59 11.85
N ARG A 122 3.04 -2.48 12.82
CA ARG A 122 4.34 -2.70 13.47
C ARG A 122 5.36 -3.23 12.47
N GLU A 123 6.65 -2.96 12.68
CA GLU A 123 7.71 -3.40 11.76
C GLU A 123 7.69 -4.92 11.48
N VAL A 124 7.40 -5.73 12.52
CA VAL A 124 7.27 -7.19 12.41
C VAL A 124 6.09 -7.61 11.52
N ASP A 125 4.98 -6.88 11.58
CA ASP A 125 3.79 -7.18 10.78
C ASP A 125 3.99 -6.74 9.33
N VAL A 126 4.64 -5.58 9.10
CA VAL A 126 5.03 -5.13 7.76
C VAL A 126 5.91 -6.16 7.07
N SER A 127 6.90 -6.71 7.79
CA SER A 127 7.79 -7.74 7.26
C SER A 127 7.02 -9.00 6.82
N LYS A 128 6.06 -9.45 7.63
CA LYS A 128 5.17 -10.57 7.30
C LYS A 128 4.26 -10.26 6.11
N ILE A 129 3.72 -9.04 6.03
CA ILE A 129 2.89 -8.61 4.90
C ILE A 129 3.70 -8.64 3.60
N ILE A 130 4.95 -8.15 3.60
CA ILE A 130 5.80 -8.13 2.41
C ILE A 130 6.15 -9.54 1.93
N GLU A 131 6.35 -10.49 2.82
CA GLU A 131 6.50 -11.92 2.45
C GLU A 131 5.23 -12.47 1.80
N LYS A 132 4.04 -12.14 2.33
CA LYS A 132 2.76 -12.52 1.72
C LYS A 132 2.59 -11.89 0.33
N ILE A 133 2.95 -10.62 0.17
CA ILE A 133 2.94 -9.90 -1.12
C ILE A 133 3.87 -10.60 -2.11
N TYR A 134 5.11 -10.90 -1.70
CA TYR A 134 6.07 -11.60 -2.54
C TYR A 134 5.51 -12.95 -3.01
N ASN A 135 4.92 -13.75 -2.12
CA ASN A 135 4.35 -15.05 -2.46
C ASN A 135 3.13 -14.95 -3.39
N ALA A 136 2.28 -13.96 -3.18
CA ALA A 136 1.07 -13.75 -3.97
C ALA A 136 1.34 -13.19 -5.37
N LEU A 137 2.47 -12.50 -5.57
CA LEU A 137 2.86 -11.99 -6.89
C LEU A 137 3.29 -13.11 -7.84
N LYS A 138 2.84 -13.03 -9.09
CA LYS A 138 3.38 -13.79 -10.22
C LYS A 138 4.82 -13.35 -10.49
N LYS A 139 5.63 -14.25 -11.06
CA LYS A 139 6.96 -13.90 -11.59
C LYS A 139 6.83 -12.75 -12.59
N GLY A 140 7.73 -11.76 -12.49
CA GLY A 140 7.68 -10.55 -13.30
C GLY A 140 6.62 -9.53 -12.88
N GLY A 141 5.78 -9.85 -11.89
CA GLY A 141 4.80 -8.95 -11.32
C GLY A 141 5.43 -7.87 -10.44
N TYR A 142 4.66 -6.83 -10.15
CA TYR A 142 5.12 -5.61 -9.50
C TYR A 142 4.46 -5.40 -8.14
N PHE A 143 5.26 -4.96 -7.18
CA PHE A 143 4.83 -4.41 -5.92
C PHE A 143 5.08 -2.90 -5.93
N SER A 144 4.04 -2.11 -5.69
CA SER A 144 4.14 -0.67 -5.49
C SER A 144 3.58 -0.28 -4.13
N GLY A 145 4.23 0.67 -3.47
CA GLY A 145 3.78 1.16 -2.19
C GLY A 145 4.71 2.25 -1.68
N ASN A 146 4.45 2.65 -0.44
CA ASN A 146 5.27 3.61 0.25
C ASN A 146 5.36 3.28 1.75
N LEU A 147 6.34 3.89 2.41
CA LEU A 147 6.58 3.79 3.84
C LEU A 147 6.96 5.17 4.38
N PHE A 148 6.53 5.48 5.59
CA PHE A 148 6.91 6.73 6.26
C PHE A 148 8.38 6.69 6.69
N GLY A 149 9.06 7.82 6.55
CA GLY A 149 10.44 8.05 6.91
C GLY A 149 10.59 8.68 8.30
N PRO A 150 11.81 8.71 8.86
CA PRO A 150 12.07 9.15 10.23
C PRO A 150 11.88 10.66 10.47
N LYS A 151 11.73 11.47 9.42
CA LYS A 151 11.47 12.92 9.56
C LYS A 151 9.97 13.25 9.57
N ASP A 152 9.11 12.25 9.35
CA ASP A 152 7.67 12.44 9.28
C ASP A 152 7.11 12.94 10.63
N THR A 153 6.20 13.92 10.61
CA THR A 153 5.64 14.50 11.86
C THR A 153 5.05 13.43 12.78
N TRP A 154 4.46 12.37 12.23
CA TRP A 154 3.83 11.31 13.02
C TRP A 154 4.82 10.44 13.80
N VAL A 155 6.13 10.58 13.58
CA VAL A 155 7.15 9.94 14.44
C VAL A 155 7.01 10.41 15.89
N LYS A 156 6.65 11.69 16.10
CA LYS A 156 6.46 12.28 17.44
C LYS A 156 5.14 11.84 18.09
N GLU A 157 4.14 11.53 17.27
CA GLU A 157 2.78 11.13 17.68
C GLU A 157 2.57 9.60 17.61
N ARG A 158 3.65 8.83 17.48
CA ARG A 158 3.60 7.41 17.13
C ARG A 158 2.68 6.62 18.08
N ASP A 159 1.66 5.99 17.49
CA ASP A 159 1.00 4.82 18.08
C ASP A 159 2.00 3.64 17.99
N GLU A 160 2.06 2.75 18.98
CA GLU A 160 2.92 1.55 18.95
C GLU A 160 2.68 0.67 17.72
N LYS A 161 1.54 0.87 17.06
CA LYS A 161 1.16 0.18 15.82
C LYS A 161 1.73 0.81 14.56
N MET A 162 2.49 1.89 14.63
CA MET A 162 3.10 2.54 13.46
C MET A 162 4.58 2.19 13.30
N SER A 163 5.08 2.26 12.06
CA SER A 163 6.48 2.00 11.73
C SER A 163 7.06 3.00 10.73
N PHE A 164 8.34 3.31 10.93
CA PHE A 164 9.07 4.32 10.17
C PHE A 164 10.41 3.75 9.69
N TYR A 165 10.78 4.06 8.45
CA TYR A 165 11.87 3.39 7.76
C TYR A 165 12.83 4.41 7.16
N THR A 166 14.14 4.20 7.34
CA THR A 166 15.14 4.88 6.51
C THR A 166 15.15 4.27 5.12
N LEU A 167 15.66 5.00 4.11
CA LEU A 167 15.88 4.45 2.76
C LEU A 167 16.64 3.11 2.79
N LYS A 168 17.66 2.99 3.65
CA LYS A 168 18.42 1.75 3.85
C LYS A 168 17.54 0.61 4.37
N LYS A 169 16.67 0.88 5.37
CA LYS A 169 15.73 -0.14 5.87
C LYS A 169 14.72 -0.55 4.80
N VAL A 170 14.18 0.40 4.02
CA VAL A 170 13.26 0.08 2.91
C VAL A 170 13.95 -0.83 1.89
N LYS A 171 15.15 -0.48 1.43
CA LYS A 171 15.93 -1.31 0.48
C LYS A 171 16.17 -2.73 1.01
N LYS A 172 16.48 -2.87 2.31
CA LYS A 172 16.65 -4.19 2.95
C LYS A 172 15.34 -4.98 2.98
N LEU A 173 14.25 -4.32 3.34
CA LEU A 173 12.92 -4.91 3.49
C LEU A 173 12.38 -5.48 2.15
N ILE A 174 12.64 -4.80 1.04
CA ILE A 174 12.25 -5.25 -0.31
C ILE A 174 13.39 -5.91 -1.09
N SER A 175 14.45 -6.37 -0.42
CA SER A 175 15.66 -6.94 -1.07
C SER A 175 15.41 -8.17 -1.94
N LYS A 176 14.32 -8.91 -1.71
CA LYS A 176 13.88 -10.03 -2.56
C LYS A 176 13.35 -9.59 -3.92
N PHE A 177 13.05 -8.31 -4.09
CA PHE A 177 12.55 -7.72 -5.33
C PHE A 177 13.69 -7.01 -6.07
N LYS A 178 13.59 -6.95 -7.40
CA LYS A 178 14.37 -6.00 -8.20
C LYS A 178 13.73 -4.62 -8.07
N ILE A 179 14.41 -3.70 -7.41
CA ILE A 179 13.94 -2.30 -7.31
C ILE A 179 13.97 -1.68 -8.71
N ARG A 180 12.82 -1.19 -9.18
CA ARG A 180 12.68 -0.51 -10.48
C ARG A 180 12.70 1.00 -10.32
N LYS A 181 12.12 1.49 -9.24
CA LYS A 181 12.14 2.90 -8.85
C LYS A 181 12.03 3.01 -7.33
N ILE A 182 12.76 3.94 -6.74
CA ILE A 182 12.64 4.33 -5.33
C ILE A 182 13.00 5.80 -5.20
N TRP A 183 12.22 6.58 -4.47
CA TRP A 183 12.48 8.00 -4.25
C TRP A 183 11.83 8.46 -2.94
N GLU A 184 12.33 9.57 -2.44
CA GLU A 184 11.85 10.20 -1.21
C GLU A 184 10.99 11.41 -1.56
N TYR A 185 9.95 11.62 -0.77
CA TYR A 185 9.16 12.84 -0.70
C TYR A 185 9.32 13.37 0.72
N ASP A 186 9.91 14.54 0.87
CA ASP A 186 10.34 15.12 2.16
C ASP A 186 9.98 16.61 2.17
N GLU A 187 8.70 16.91 2.40
CA GLU A 187 8.14 18.26 2.23
C GLU A 187 7.07 18.56 3.29
N ASP A 188 6.90 19.85 3.59
CA ASP A 188 5.75 20.33 4.34
C ASP A 188 4.49 20.30 3.48
N GLY A 189 3.37 19.91 4.11
CA GLY A 189 2.06 19.90 3.48
C GLY A 189 0.97 19.78 4.53
N GLU A 190 -0.14 19.17 4.13
CA GLU A 190 -1.28 18.95 5.01
C GLU A 190 -1.71 17.48 4.99
N THR A 191 -2.31 17.02 6.09
CA THR A 191 -3.08 15.77 6.08
C THR A 191 -4.31 15.94 5.19
N ALA A 192 -4.92 14.84 4.76
CA ALA A 192 -6.22 14.93 4.09
C ALA A 192 -7.26 15.67 4.95
N ASN A 193 -7.10 15.72 6.27
CA ASN A 193 -8.01 16.46 7.15
C ASN A 193 -7.74 17.96 7.23
N GLY A 194 -6.65 18.47 6.64
CA GLY A 194 -6.24 19.88 6.66
C GLY A 194 -5.30 20.25 7.80
N GLU A 195 -4.70 19.26 8.48
CA GLU A 195 -3.73 19.51 9.55
C GLU A 195 -2.33 19.67 8.94
N LYS A 196 -1.59 20.72 9.33
CA LYS A 196 -0.20 20.89 8.90
C LYS A 196 0.63 19.67 9.27
N LYS A 197 1.43 19.20 8.32
CA LYS A 197 2.21 17.99 8.44
C LYS A 197 3.47 18.06 7.59
N HIS A 198 4.59 17.71 8.19
CA HIS A 198 5.79 17.36 7.45
C HIS A 198 5.69 15.89 7.03
N TRP A 199 5.69 15.67 5.72
CA TRP A 199 5.64 14.35 5.11
C TRP A 199 7.05 13.91 4.77
N HIS A 200 7.47 12.78 5.34
CA HIS A 200 8.63 12.04 4.86
C HIS A 200 8.15 10.67 4.41
N ILE A 201 8.12 10.44 3.09
CA ILE A 201 7.59 9.23 2.47
C ILE A 201 8.63 8.66 1.50
N ILE A 202 8.94 7.38 1.66
CA ILE A 202 9.78 6.62 0.73
C ILE A 202 8.86 5.82 -0.18
N ASN A 203 8.76 6.25 -1.43
CA ASN A 203 7.95 5.60 -2.46
C ASN A 203 8.79 4.59 -3.23
N PHE A 204 8.20 3.47 -3.63
CA PHE A 204 8.90 2.47 -4.43
C PHE A 204 8.01 1.74 -5.41
N VAL A 205 8.66 1.22 -6.45
CA VAL A 205 8.14 0.23 -7.39
C VAL A 205 9.19 -0.86 -7.53
N ALA A 206 8.83 -2.09 -7.21
CA ALA A 206 9.73 -3.23 -7.19
C ALA A 206 9.13 -4.42 -7.94
N GLN A 207 9.95 -5.15 -8.68
CA GLN A 207 9.53 -6.26 -9.51
C GLN A 207 9.96 -7.58 -8.87
N LYS A 208 9.05 -8.57 -8.81
CA LYS A 208 9.40 -9.94 -8.40
C LYS A 208 10.28 -10.57 -9.49
N SER A 209 11.57 -10.69 -9.21
CA SER A 209 12.55 -11.29 -10.11
C SER A 209 12.43 -12.82 -10.13
N SER A 210 12.86 -13.46 -11.24
CA SER A 210 13.37 -14.83 -11.14
C SER A 210 14.65 -14.83 -10.32
N LYS A 211 14.85 -15.87 -9.50
CA LYS A 211 16.08 -16.10 -8.73
C LYS A 211 17.40 -15.98 -9.52
N ASN A 212 17.38 -16.01 -10.86
CA ASN A 212 18.58 -16.02 -11.71
C ASN A 212 19.36 -14.70 -11.83
N ASN A 213 18.91 -13.57 -11.25
CA ASN A 213 19.59 -12.28 -11.44
C ASN A 213 20.43 -11.77 -10.25
N GLN A 214 20.44 -12.43 -9.09
CA GLN A 214 21.34 -12.04 -7.98
C GLN A 214 22.76 -12.61 -8.13
N ILE A 215 22.93 -13.71 -8.88
CA ILE A 215 24.26 -14.33 -9.09
C ILE A 215 25.08 -13.57 -10.14
N ARG A 216 24.44 -12.92 -11.12
CA ARG A 216 25.16 -12.25 -12.22
C ARG A 216 25.78 -10.90 -11.85
N THR A 217 25.38 -10.26 -10.75
CA THR A 217 25.97 -8.97 -10.34
C THR A 217 27.21 -9.10 -9.47
N ASN A 218 27.51 -10.30 -8.95
CA ASN A 218 28.72 -10.52 -8.13
C ASN A 218 29.94 -11.00 -8.94
N ASN A 219 29.75 -11.43 -10.19
CA ASN A 219 30.84 -11.92 -11.05
C ASN A 219 31.33 -10.89 -12.09
N ALA A 220 30.87 -9.64 -12.02
CA ALA A 220 31.24 -8.58 -12.98
C ALA A 220 32.18 -7.52 -12.37
N LEU A 221 32.79 -7.79 -11.20
CA LEU A 221 33.77 -6.91 -10.54
C LEU A 221 35.11 -7.60 -10.25
N ILE A 222 35.35 -8.76 -10.87
CA ILE A 222 36.65 -9.44 -10.85
C ILE A 222 36.91 -9.94 -12.27
N GLY A 223 37.53 -9.08 -13.08
CA GLY A 223 37.86 -9.31 -14.48
C GLY A 223 38.60 -8.09 -15.01
#